data_AF-A0A7S3YJ44-F1
#
_entry.id   AF-A0A7S3YJ44-F1
#
_cell.length_a   1.000
_cell.length_b   1.000
_cell.length_c   1.000
_cell.angle_alpha   90.00
_cell.angle_beta   90.00
_cell.angle_gamma   90.00
#
_symmetry.space_group_name_H-M   'P 1'
#
loop_
_entity.id
_entity.type
_entity.pdbx_description
1 polymer ?
#
loop_
_entity_poly.entity_id
_entity_poly.type
_entity_poly.pdbx_seq_one_letter_code
_entity_poly.pdbx_strand_id
1 'polypeptide(L)'
;EIGPILRDLGMPDNKTLFQKAEDLKRQMDVKIPSGSLKKAEICRSCIAVELALRMMNIDFNPANLQVHRPVSDAHYKQAFLNTERRLKLDGGGTGGARQGGGGAATAGSG
;
A
#
# COMPACT_ATOMS: atom_id res chain seq x y z
N GLU A 1 -7.79 -1.10 -12.73
CA GLU A 1 -6.98 -0.82 -13.94
C GLU A 1 -5.91 0.22 -13.58
N ILE A 2 -4.65 0.02 -13.98
CA ILE A 2 -3.52 0.89 -13.58
C ILE A 2 -3.33 2.06 -14.54
N GLY A 3 -3.62 1.88 -15.83
CA GLY A 3 -3.43 2.91 -16.86
C GLY A 3 -4.09 4.27 -16.55
N PRO A 4 -5.37 4.33 -16.14
CA PRO A 4 -6.03 5.59 -15.79
C PRO A 4 -5.33 6.31 -14.64
N ILE A 5 -4.91 5.56 -13.61
CA ILE A 5 -4.23 6.11 -12.44
C ILE A 5 -2.90 6.77 -12.84
N LEU A 6 -2.14 6.13 -13.72
CA LEU A 6 -0.88 6.69 -14.24
C LEU A 6 -1.09 7.96 -15.05
N ARG A 7 -2.16 8.00 -15.85
CA ARG A 7 -2.54 9.19 -16.62
C ARG A 7 -2.88 10.37 -15.71
N ASP A 8 -3.63 10.14 -14.64
CA ASP A 8 -3.94 11.18 -13.65
C ASP A 8 -2.73 11.63 -12.83
N LEU A 9 -1.73 10.76 -12.67
CA LEU A 9 -0.44 11.11 -12.08
C LEU A 9 0.50 11.86 -13.06
N GLY A 10 0.08 12.08 -14.31
CA GLY A 10 0.90 12.72 -15.33
C GLY A 10 2.05 11.85 -15.84
N MET A 11 1.98 10.53 -15.61
CA MET A 11 3.00 9.56 -16.05
C MET A 11 2.41 8.43 -16.92
N PRO A 12 1.60 8.72 -17.95
CA PRO A 12 0.92 7.70 -18.75
C PRO A 12 1.87 6.77 -19.51
N ASP A 13 3.06 7.26 -19.90
CA ASP A 13 4.03 6.52 -20.73
C ASP A 13 5.12 5.80 -19.92
N ASN A 14 5.06 5.86 -18.58
CA ASN A 14 6.08 5.25 -17.74
C ASN A 14 5.88 3.73 -17.64
N LYS A 15 6.33 3.01 -18.68
CA LYS A 15 6.22 1.54 -18.78
C LYS A 15 6.87 0.81 -17.60
N THR A 16 7.98 1.33 -17.09
CA THR A 16 8.66 0.76 -15.92
C THR A 16 7.78 0.84 -14.68
N LEU A 17 7.15 2.00 -14.45
CA LEU A 17 6.22 2.20 -13.35
C LEU A 17 4.97 1.32 -13.51
N PHE A 18 4.42 1.24 -14.72
CA PHE A 18 3.29 0.36 -15.03
C PHE A 18 3.62 -1.11 -14.72
N GLN A 19 4.75 -1.61 -15.22
CA GLN A 19 5.16 -2.99 -15.02
C GLN A 19 5.40 -3.30 -13.55
N LYS A 20 6.03 -2.38 -12.81
CA LYS A 20 6.30 -2.52 -11.38
C LYS A 20 5.01 -2.49 -10.55
N ALA A 21 4.08 -1.59 -10.90
CA ALA A 21 2.76 -1.54 -10.28
C ALA A 21 1.94 -2.81 -10.59
N GLU A 22 2.00 -3.35 -11.80
CA GLU A 22 1.33 -4.61 -12.13
C GLU A 22 1.92 -5.80 -11.35
N ASP A 23 3.24 -5.88 -11.24
CA ASP A 23 3.91 -6.93 -10.49
C ASP A 23 3.54 -6.86 -8.99
N LEU A 24 3.60 -5.66 -8.41
CA LEU A 24 3.16 -5.41 -7.03
C LEU A 24 1.67 -5.73 -6.84
N LYS A 25 0.80 -5.41 -7.81
CA LYS A 25 -0.62 -5.78 -7.77
C LYS A 25 -0.81 -7.29 -7.73
N ARG A 26 0.02 -8.06 -8.45
CA ARG A 26 -0.02 -9.54 -8.44
C ARG A 26 0.48 -10.13 -7.12
N GLN A 27 1.48 -9.51 -6.50
CA GLN A 27 1.99 -9.92 -5.19
C GLN A 27 1.04 -9.53 -4.03
N MET A 28 0.16 -8.55 -4.27
CA MET A 28 -0.84 -8.06 -3.31
C MET A 28 -2.05 -8.99 -3.19
N ASP A 29 -1.98 -9.95 -2.26
CA ASP A 29 -3.18 -10.61 -1.74
C ASP A 29 -3.84 -9.77 -0.64
N VAL A 30 -4.36 -8.59 -1.02
CA VAL A 30 -5.07 -7.69 -0.09
C VAL A 30 -6.53 -8.10 -0.02
N LYS A 31 -6.92 -8.81 1.04
CA LYS A 31 -8.34 -9.02 1.36
C LYS A 31 -8.94 -7.71 1.86
N ILE A 32 -9.52 -6.93 0.96
CA ILE A 32 -10.28 -5.74 1.32
C ILE A 32 -11.69 -6.23 1.68
N PRO A 33 -12.20 -5.95 2.91
CA PRO A 33 -13.59 -6.21 3.27
C PRO A 33 -14.48 -5.19 2.56
N SER A 34 -14.56 -5.32 1.25
CA SER A 34 -15.42 -4.54 0.38
C SER A 34 -16.48 -5.50 -0.13
N GLY A 35 -17.76 -5.19 0.10
CA GLY A 35 -18.88 -5.91 -0.53
C GLY A 35 -18.89 -5.82 -2.07
N SER A 36 -17.88 -5.20 -2.67
CA SER A 36 -17.70 -5.09 -4.12
C SER A 36 -16.27 -5.42 -4.53
N LEU A 37 -16.11 -6.51 -5.30
CA LEU A 37 -14.84 -6.95 -5.89
C LEU A 37 -14.17 -5.85 -6.72
N LYS A 38 -14.96 -5.06 -7.48
CA LYS A 38 -14.45 -3.92 -8.27
C LYS A 38 -13.75 -2.87 -7.43
N LYS A 39 -14.33 -2.49 -6.28
CA LYS A 39 -13.74 -1.49 -5.37
C LYS A 39 -12.44 -2.02 -4.75
N ALA A 40 -12.41 -3.31 -4.41
CA ALA A 40 -11.20 -3.95 -3.91
C ALA A 40 -10.09 -3.93 -4.97
N GLU A 41 -10.43 -4.21 -6.23
CA GLU A 41 -9.45 -4.23 -7.31
C GLU A 41 -8.87 -2.85 -7.63
N ILE A 42 -9.71 -1.81 -7.66
CA ILE A 42 -9.27 -0.41 -7.85
C ILE A 42 -8.35 0.01 -6.70
N CYS A 43 -8.72 -0.32 -5.46
CA CYS A 43 -7.90 -0.02 -4.29
C CYS A 43 -6.53 -0.73 -4.34
N ARG A 44 -6.49 -1.99 -4.80
CA ARG A 44 -5.22 -2.71 -5.04
C ARG A 44 -4.38 -2.03 -6.13
N SER A 45 -5.00 -1.60 -7.23
CA SER A 45 -4.31 -0.85 -8.29
C SER A 45 -3.71 0.46 -7.77
N CYS A 46 -4.44 1.22 -6.93
CA CYS A 46 -3.95 2.44 -6.32
C CYS A 46 -2.73 2.19 -5.41
N ILE A 47 -2.84 1.22 -4.49
CA ILE A 47 -1.77 0.87 -3.55
C ILE A 47 -0.51 0.40 -4.32
N ALA A 48 -0.69 -0.37 -5.39
CA ALA A 48 0.41 -0.86 -6.20
C ALA A 48 1.16 0.25 -6.94
N VAL A 49 0.44 1.23 -7.48
CA VAL A 49 1.06 2.42 -8.10
C VAL A 49 1.78 3.26 -7.05
N GLU A 50 1.13 3.50 -5.91
CA GLU A 50 1.69 4.27 -4.79
C GLU A 50 3.01 3.67 -4.29
N LEU A 51 3.05 2.34 -4.12
CA LEU A 51 4.26 1.61 -3.74
C LEU A 51 5.32 1.62 -4.84
N ALA A 52 4.92 1.45 -6.10
CA ALA A 52 5.86 1.49 -7.23
C ALA A 52 6.57 2.85 -7.29
N LEU A 53 5.86 3.96 -7.08
CA LEU A 53 6.42 5.31 -7.03
C LEU A 53 7.41 5.47 -5.88
N ARG A 54 7.05 5.01 -4.66
CA ARG A 54 7.97 5.02 -3.50
C ARG A 54 9.23 4.19 -3.77
N MET A 55 9.08 2.99 -4.31
CA MET A 55 10.21 2.12 -4.67
C MET A 55 11.08 2.68 -5.80
N MET A 56 10.56 3.60 -6.61
CA MET A 56 11.30 4.28 -7.67
C MET A 56 11.82 5.65 -7.21
N ASN A 57 11.55 6.04 -5.96
CA ASN A 57 11.93 7.33 -5.38
C ASN A 57 11.41 8.52 -6.22
N ILE A 58 10.21 8.35 -6.79
CA ILE A 58 9.53 9.38 -7.57
C ILE A 58 8.61 10.16 -6.62
N ASP A 59 8.83 11.47 -6.50
CA ASP A 59 7.93 12.35 -5.78
C ASP A 59 6.55 12.37 -6.47
N PHE A 60 5.51 12.03 -5.71
CA PHE A 60 4.14 12.09 -6.17
C PHE A 60 3.24 12.57 -5.03
N ASN A 61 2.14 13.23 -5.38
CA ASN A 61 1.16 13.65 -4.39
C ASN A 61 0.13 12.51 -4.16
N PRO A 62 0.05 11.92 -2.95
CA PRO A 62 -0.94 10.88 -2.65
C PRO A 62 -2.39 11.39 -2.70
N ALA A 63 -2.61 12.71 -2.69
CA ALA A 63 -3.94 13.29 -2.91
C ALA A 63 -4.48 13.00 -4.33
N ASN A 64 -3.59 12.85 -5.33
CA ASN A 64 -4.02 12.55 -6.70
C ASN A 64 -4.60 11.13 -6.83
N LEU A 65 -4.21 10.21 -5.94
CA LEU A 65 -4.78 8.86 -5.86
C LEU A 65 -6.13 8.86 -5.15
N GLN A 66 -6.45 9.90 -4.39
CA GLN A 66 -7.67 9.97 -3.57
C GLN A 66 -8.95 9.98 -4.42
N VAL A 67 -8.89 10.55 -5.63
CA VAL A 67 -10.01 10.54 -6.60
C VAL A 67 -10.38 9.13 -7.08
N HIS A 68 -9.41 8.20 -6.99
CA HIS A 68 -9.58 6.80 -7.40
C HIS A 68 -9.87 5.87 -6.22
N ARG A 69 -9.82 6.35 -4.97
CA ARG A 69 -10.05 5.52 -3.77
C ARG A 69 -11.54 5.23 -3.59
N PRO A 70 -12.00 3.98 -3.78
CA PRO A 70 -13.42 3.64 -3.65
C PRO A 70 -13.80 3.27 -2.21
N VAL A 71 -12.84 3.30 -1.29
CA VAL A 71 -12.96 2.93 0.13
C VAL A 71 -12.52 4.09 1.00
N SER A 72 -13.00 4.12 2.25
CA SER A 72 -12.60 5.11 3.24
C SER A 72 -11.08 5.13 3.44
N ASP A 73 -10.53 6.32 3.71
CA ASP A 73 -9.08 6.54 3.86
C ASP A 73 -8.44 5.60 4.89
N ALA A 74 -9.16 5.25 5.96
CA ALA A 74 -8.72 4.31 6.98
C ALA A 74 -8.48 2.89 6.43
N HIS A 75 -9.44 2.34 5.66
CA HIS A 75 -9.29 1.02 5.05
C HIS A 75 -8.19 1.01 3.99
N TYR A 76 -8.07 2.10 3.23
CA TYR A 76 -6.98 2.27 2.26
C TYR A 76 -5.62 2.26 2.95
N LYS A 77 -5.42 3.09 3.98
CA LYS A 77 -4.18 3.15 4.76
C LYS A 77 -3.83 1.81 5.39
N GLN A 78 -4.80 1.12 5.96
CA GLN A 78 -4.57 -0.19 6.57
C GLN A 78 -4.10 -1.22 5.52
N ALA A 79 -4.74 -1.25 4.35
CA ALA A 79 -4.33 -2.11 3.24
C ALA A 79 -2.94 -1.74 2.71
N PHE A 80 -2.65 -0.43 2.60
CA PHE A 80 -1.34 0.08 2.19
C PHE A 80 -0.24 -0.35 3.17
N LEU A 81 -0.39 -0.06 4.47
CA LEU A 81 0.58 -0.40 5.51
C LEU A 81 0.83 -1.91 5.62
N ASN A 82 -0.22 -2.72 5.49
CA ASN A 82 -0.09 -4.18 5.51
C ASN A 82 0.73 -4.67 4.31
N THR A 83 0.49 -4.07 3.15
CA THR A 83 1.20 -4.39 1.92
C THR A 83 2.67 -3.95 1.96
N GLU A 84 2.94 -2.72 2.39
CA GLU A 84 4.28 -2.17 2.57
C GLU A 84 5.10 -3.05 3.54
N ARG A 85 4.49 -3.45 4.67
CA ARG A 85 5.08 -4.38 5.62
C ARG A 85 5.37 -5.75 5.00
N ARG A 86 4.46 -6.30 4.21
CA ARG A 86 4.63 -7.60 3.54
C ARG A 86 5.77 -7.58 2.52
N LEU A 87 5.89 -6.49 1.78
CA LEU A 87 6.94 -6.30 0.78
C LEU A 87 8.31 -5.98 1.41
N LYS A 88 8.39 -5.86 2.74
CA LYS A 88 9.61 -5.50 3.49
C LYS A 88 10.32 -4.29 2.86
N LEU A 89 9.53 -3.31 2.40
CA LEU A 89 10.06 -2.03 1.97
C LEU A 89 10.48 -1.29 3.22
N ASP A 90 11.70 -1.58 3.68
CA ASP A 90 12.35 -0.91 4.78
C ASP A 90 12.68 0.51 4.31
N GLY A 91 11.79 1.46 4.62
CA GLY A 91 11.89 2.81 4.08
C GLY A 91 10.95 3.81 4.73
N GLY A 92 11.30 4.28 5.93
CA GLY A 92 10.90 5.59 6.46
C GLY A 92 9.58 5.62 7.22
N GLY A 93 9.65 5.84 8.53
CA GLY A 93 8.54 5.66 9.45
C GLY A 93 7.40 6.68 9.35
N THR A 94 6.24 6.21 9.81
CA THR A 94 5.36 6.97 10.70
C THR A 94 4.94 5.99 11.81
N GLY A 95 5.27 6.34 13.04
CA GLY A 95 5.34 5.42 14.17
C GLY A 95 4.01 5.00 14.82
N GLY A 96 4.19 4.17 15.85
CA GLY A 96 3.21 3.88 16.92
C GLY A 96 2.05 2.98 16.48
N ALA A 97 1.85 1.75 16.94
CA ALA A 97 2.30 1.12 18.18
C ALA A 97 2.68 -0.33 17.91
N ARG A 98 3.93 -0.67 18.27
CA ARG A 98 4.24 -2.02 18.70
C ARG A 98 3.54 -2.20 20.04
N GLN A 99 2.33 -2.75 20.04
CA GLN A 99 1.83 -3.46 21.21
C GLN A 99 2.65 -4.76 21.31
N GLY A 100 3.91 -4.61 21.72
CA GLY A 100 4.70 -5.71 22.25
C GLY A 100 4.18 -5.99 23.65
N GLY A 101 3.21 -6.90 23.75
CA GLY A 101 2.89 -7.53 25.01
C GLY A 101 4.14 -8.26 25.48
N GLY A 102 4.78 -7.71 26.51
CA GLY A 102 6.02 -8.19 27.07
C GLY A 102 5.86 -9.62 27.58
N GLY A 103 6.52 -10.56 26.91
CA GLY A 103 6.97 -11.80 27.52
C GLY A 103 8.27 -11.51 28.27
N ALA A 104 8.17 -11.12 29.54
CA ALA A 104 9.30 -11.14 30.45
C ALA A 104 9.12 -12.34 31.39
N ALA A 105 9.71 -13.47 30.99
CA ALA A 105 10.03 -14.55 31.89
C ALA A 105 11.21 -14.09 32.76
N THR A 106 11.00 -13.93 34.06
CA THR A 106 11.99 -14.17 35.12
C THR A 106 11.40 -13.84 36.48
N ALA A 107 11.38 -14.83 37.38
CA ALA A 107 11.56 -14.67 38.82
C ALA A 107 11.67 -16.08 39.42
N GLY A 108 12.88 -16.64 39.35
CA GLY A 108 13.32 -17.64 40.31
C GLY A 108 13.89 -16.95 41.54
N SER A 109 13.86 -17.71 42.64
CA SER A 109 14.60 -17.54 43.90
C SER A 109 13.92 -16.70 44.99
N GLY A 110 13.51 -17.41 46.04
CA GLY A 110 13.01 -16.90 47.33
C GLY A 110 12.26 -17.98 48.10
#